data_AF-A0A0L0M7I2-F1
#
_entry.id   AF-A0A0L0M7I2-F1
#
_cell.length_a   1.000
_cell.length_b   1.000
_cell.length_c   1.000
_cell.angle_alpha   90.00
_cell.angle_beta   90.00
_cell.angle_gamma   90.00
#
_symmetry.space_group_name_H-M   'P 1'
#
loop_
_entity.id
_entity.type
_entity.pdbx_description
1 polymer ?
#
loop_
_entity_poly.entity_id
_entity_poly.type
_entity_poly.pdbx_seq_one_letter_code
_entity_poly.pdbx_strand_id
1 'polypeptide(L)'
;MEILIVLLADGYTDDVRLLTRSIQTNADEVLHFEAEFDPINAEGLINWVGTPSQEASMERVESSLEEMCTFLEGMDAFESYVAVTNHGREVTIEIGWHDMRGGPVVWDRWTDEVDDPVIAFADIGFLFDNRQYRCRPKATEKPEPPLYRYHPERFKAYREYAESIGKFYRTRWNRYRVY
;
A
#
# COMPACT_ATOMS: atom_id res chain seq x y z
N MET A 1 21.63 11.65 1.19
CA MET A 1 22.05 11.34 -0.20
C MET A 1 23.38 10.58 -0.36
N GLU A 2 24.59 11.16 -0.44
CA GLU A 2 25.82 10.37 -0.75
C GLU A 2 26.07 9.19 0.20
N ILE A 3 25.87 9.39 1.51
CA ILE A 3 26.01 8.33 2.53
C ILE A 3 24.95 7.23 2.35
N LEU A 4 23.74 7.61 1.96
CA LEU A 4 22.63 6.67 1.74
C LEU A 4 22.86 5.81 0.50
N ILE A 5 23.38 6.40 -0.58
CA ILE A 5 23.75 5.64 -1.79
C ILE A 5 24.79 4.56 -1.46
N VAL A 6 25.84 4.92 -0.71
CA VAL A 6 26.88 3.96 -0.28
C VAL A 6 26.28 2.85 0.58
N LEU A 7 25.37 3.18 1.50
CA LEU A 7 24.72 2.21 2.37
C LEU A 7 23.82 1.22 1.60
N LEU A 8 23.13 1.71 0.57
CA LEU A 8 22.16 0.95 -0.23
C LEU A 8 22.76 0.25 -1.46
N ALA A 9 24.02 0.55 -1.82
CA ALA A 9 24.65 0.11 -3.07
C ALA A 9 24.63 -1.42 -3.25
N ASP A 10 24.76 -2.17 -2.15
CA ASP A 10 24.82 -3.62 -2.11
C ASP A 10 23.47 -4.28 -1.73
N GLY A 11 22.36 -3.53 -1.78
CA GLY A 11 21.01 -4.03 -1.49
C GLY A 11 20.71 -4.11 0.02
N TYR A 12 19.82 -5.03 0.41
CA TYR A 12 19.37 -5.18 1.80
C TYR A 12 20.40 -5.90 2.70
N THR A 13 21.36 -5.15 3.22
CA THR A 13 22.43 -5.62 4.12
C THR A 13 22.07 -5.52 5.61
N ASP A 14 22.93 -6.03 6.50
CA ASP A 14 22.77 -5.88 7.96
C ASP A 14 22.82 -4.40 8.39
N ASP A 15 23.63 -3.57 7.74
CA ASP A 15 23.72 -2.13 8.05
C ASP A 15 22.45 -1.38 7.62
N VAL A 16 21.87 -1.74 6.47
CA VAL A 16 20.55 -1.23 6.05
C VAL A 16 19.50 -1.63 7.07
N ARG A 17 19.47 -2.90 7.48
CA ARG A 17 18.55 -3.40 8.52
C ARG A 17 18.72 -2.67 9.85
N LEU A 18 19.94 -2.33 10.24
CA LEU A 18 20.20 -1.57 11.47
C LEU A 18 19.64 -0.15 11.38
N LEU A 19 19.86 0.52 10.24
CA LEU A 19 19.29 1.85 9.99
C LEU A 19 17.76 1.82 10.03
N THR A 20 17.13 0.97 9.22
CA THR A 20 15.68 0.88 9.11
C THR A 20 15.02 0.50 10.43
N ARG A 21 15.61 -0.42 11.19
CA ARG A 21 15.13 -0.77 12.54
C ARG A 21 15.19 0.41 13.51
N SER A 22 16.16 1.30 13.37
CA SER A 22 16.27 2.48 14.24
C SER A 22 15.18 3.51 13.98
N ILE A 23 14.65 3.56 12.75
CA ILE A 23 13.65 4.55 12.31
C ILE A 23 12.22 3.98 12.20
N GLN A 24 12.03 2.65 12.21
CA GLN A 24 10.74 1.98 11.91
C GLN A 24 9.53 2.40 12.76
N THR A 25 9.75 3.05 13.91
CA THR A 25 8.68 3.56 14.78
C THR A 25 8.47 5.08 14.66
N ASN A 26 9.26 5.75 13.82
CA ASN A 26 9.20 7.18 13.57
C ASN A 26 8.71 7.43 12.12
N ALA A 27 7.43 7.77 11.98
CA ALA A 27 6.81 7.91 10.67
C ALA A 27 7.45 9.01 9.81
N ASP A 28 7.89 10.12 10.42
CA ASP A 28 8.50 11.22 9.67
C ASP A 28 9.88 10.81 9.11
N GLU A 29 10.67 10.05 9.87
CA GLU A 29 11.94 9.52 9.40
C GLU A 29 11.77 8.45 8.33
N VAL A 30 10.75 7.61 8.42
CA VAL A 30 10.43 6.61 7.38
C VAL A 30 9.99 7.29 6.08
N LEU A 31 9.13 8.32 6.16
CA LEU A 31 8.75 9.11 4.99
C LEU A 31 9.95 9.83 4.37
N HIS A 32 10.87 10.34 5.20
CA HIS A 32 12.08 10.98 4.70
C HIS A 32 13.02 9.98 4.02
N PHE A 33 13.24 8.81 4.63
CA PHE A 33 14.02 7.72 4.04
C PHE A 33 13.46 7.33 2.68
N GLU A 34 12.14 7.14 2.58
CA GLU A 34 11.47 6.73 1.36
C GLU A 34 11.60 7.79 0.25
N ALA A 35 11.44 9.07 0.59
CA ALA A 35 11.61 10.17 -0.35
C ALA A 35 13.04 10.31 -0.89
N GLU A 36 14.07 9.85 -0.15
CA GLU A 36 15.44 9.74 -0.67
C GLU A 36 15.67 8.44 -1.44
N PHE A 37 15.08 7.32 -1.00
CA PHE A 37 15.25 6.00 -1.60
C PHE A 37 14.71 5.93 -3.03
N ASP A 38 13.50 6.44 -3.26
CA ASP A 38 12.78 6.41 -4.53
C ASP A 38 13.62 6.96 -5.71
N PRO A 39 14.14 8.21 -5.68
CA PRO A 39 14.97 8.72 -6.78
C PRO A 39 16.30 7.98 -6.91
N ILE A 40 16.92 7.53 -5.81
CA ILE A 40 18.19 6.79 -5.85
C ILE A 40 18.01 5.46 -6.61
N ASN A 41 16.91 4.76 -6.34
CA ASN A 41 16.58 3.50 -7.01
C ASN A 41 16.18 3.75 -8.46
N ALA A 42 15.32 4.73 -8.73
CA ALA A 42 14.85 5.07 -10.07
C ALA A 42 15.97 5.53 -11.02
N GLU A 43 16.98 6.23 -10.51
CA GLU A 43 18.16 6.66 -11.28
C GLU A 43 19.20 5.55 -11.48
N GLY A 44 18.97 4.35 -10.92
CA GLY A 44 19.90 3.22 -11.02
C GLY A 44 21.23 3.47 -10.31
N LEU A 45 21.24 4.31 -9.27
CA LEU A 45 22.44 4.60 -8.47
C LEU A 45 22.78 3.48 -7.48
N ILE A 46 21.83 2.56 -7.28
CA ILE A 46 21.98 1.37 -6.43
C ILE A 46 21.53 0.14 -7.22
N ASN A 47 22.11 -1.03 -6.91
CA ASN A 47 21.61 -2.31 -7.40
C ASN A 47 20.69 -2.91 -6.35
N TRP A 48 19.53 -2.29 -6.14
CA TRP A 48 18.63 -2.73 -5.10
C TRP A 48 18.13 -4.16 -5.37
N VAL A 49 18.38 -5.05 -4.41
CA VAL A 49 17.86 -6.43 -4.41
C VAL A 49 17.17 -6.63 -3.07
N GLY A 50 15.84 -6.78 -3.14
CA GLY A 50 15.01 -7.09 -1.99
C GLY A 50 15.15 -8.55 -1.54
N THR A 51 14.54 -8.85 -0.40
CA THR A 51 14.31 -10.21 0.07
C THR A 51 13.16 -10.87 -0.69
N PRO A 52 13.05 -12.21 -0.69
CA PRO A 52 11.89 -12.88 -1.28
C PRO A 52 10.54 -12.47 -0.69
N SER A 53 10.50 -12.04 0.58
CA SER A 53 9.26 -11.57 1.20
C SER A 53 8.85 -10.18 0.69
N GLN A 54 9.84 -9.32 0.43
CA GLN A 54 9.65 -8.01 -0.19
C GLN A 54 9.21 -8.15 -1.65
N GLU A 55 9.84 -9.04 -2.43
CA GLU A 55 9.43 -9.33 -3.81
C GLU A 55 7.98 -9.84 -3.88
N ALA A 56 7.61 -10.80 -3.04
CA ALA A 56 6.23 -11.31 -2.99
C ALA A 56 5.22 -10.23 -2.57
N SER A 57 5.61 -9.33 -1.66
CA SER A 57 4.78 -8.19 -1.28
C SER A 57 4.60 -7.21 -2.45
N MET A 58 5.67 -6.93 -3.20
CA MET A 58 5.63 -6.09 -4.40
C MET A 58 4.67 -6.66 -5.44
N GLU A 59 4.85 -7.92 -5.83
CA GLU A 59 4.00 -8.58 -6.84
C GLU A 59 2.52 -8.52 -6.48
N ARG A 60 2.19 -8.69 -5.20
CA ARG A 60 0.81 -8.59 -4.70
C ARG A 60 0.27 -7.16 -4.82
N VAL A 61 1.08 -6.16 -4.49
CA VAL A 61 0.70 -4.74 -4.60
C VAL A 61 0.50 -4.37 -6.07
N GLU A 62 1.43 -4.72 -6.95
CA GLU A 62 1.34 -4.46 -8.39
C GLU A 62 0.08 -5.10 -8.98
N SER A 63 -0.17 -6.37 -8.68
CA SER A 63 -1.37 -7.06 -9.16
C SER A 63 -2.67 -6.39 -8.67
N SER A 64 -2.73 -6.01 -7.39
CA SER A 64 -3.94 -5.38 -6.84
C SER A 64 -4.12 -3.94 -7.34
N LEU A 65 -3.03 -3.21 -7.58
CA LEU A 65 -3.02 -1.88 -8.20
C LEU A 65 -3.46 -1.94 -9.67
N GLU A 66 -2.97 -2.91 -10.45
CA GLU A 66 -3.42 -3.14 -11.83
C GLU A 66 -4.94 -3.40 -11.88
N GLU A 67 -5.45 -4.30 -11.04
CA GLU A 67 -6.90 -4.55 -10.94
C GLU A 67 -7.69 -3.27 -10.58
N MET A 68 -7.14 -2.44 -9.68
CA MET A 68 -7.76 -1.17 -9.29
C MET A 68 -7.79 -0.19 -10.46
N CYS A 69 -6.67 0.00 -11.15
CA CYS A 69 -6.56 0.89 -12.30
C CYS A 69 -7.53 0.47 -13.41
N THR A 70 -7.62 -0.83 -13.73
CA THR A 70 -8.61 -1.36 -14.68
C THR A 70 -10.04 -1.08 -14.22
N PHE A 71 -10.34 -1.21 -12.93
CA PHE A 71 -11.68 -0.89 -12.41
C PHE A 71 -12.03 0.60 -12.54
N LEU A 72 -11.04 1.48 -12.39
CA LEU A 72 -11.20 2.93 -12.47
C LEU A 72 -11.06 3.46 -13.90
N GLU A 73 -10.83 2.61 -14.90
CA GLU A 73 -10.77 3.00 -16.30
C GLU A 73 -12.04 3.77 -16.70
N GLY A 74 -11.83 4.99 -17.21
CA GLY A 74 -12.91 5.91 -17.58
C GLY A 74 -13.30 6.92 -16.49
N MET A 75 -12.65 6.91 -15.32
CA MET A 75 -12.70 8.03 -14.39
C MET A 75 -11.74 9.14 -14.83
N ASP A 76 -12.20 10.40 -14.82
CA ASP A 76 -11.45 11.55 -15.37
C ASP A 76 -10.10 11.81 -14.67
N ALA A 77 -10.05 11.61 -13.34
CA ALA A 77 -8.83 11.67 -12.53
C ALA A 77 -9.09 11.08 -11.14
N PHE A 78 -8.14 10.32 -10.62
CA PHE A 78 -8.09 9.88 -9.22
C PHE A 78 -6.65 9.96 -8.71
N GLU A 79 -6.49 10.21 -7.41
CA GLU A 79 -5.20 10.13 -6.72
C GLU A 79 -5.17 8.78 -6.00
N SER A 80 -4.25 7.91 -6.41
CA SER A 80 -4.02 6.61 -5.78
C SER A 80 -3.31 6.79 -4.43
N TYR A 81 -3.58 5.91 -3.48
CA TYR A 81 -2.88 5.93 -2.21
C TYR A 81 -2.49 4.54 -1.73
N VAL A 82 -1.38 4.50 -0.98
CA VAL A 82 -0.98 3.37 -0.15
C VAL A 82 -0.79 3.83 1.29
N ALA A 83 -1.31 3.05 2.23
CA ALA A 83 -1.07 3.22 3.65
C ALA A 83 -0.49 1.94 4.24
N VAL A 84 0.75 2.02 4.72
CA VAL A 84 1.42 0.94 5.46
C VAL A 84 1.35 1.25 6.93
N THR A 85 0.68 0.38 7.68
CA THR A 85 0.60 0.46 9.13
C THR A 85 1.47 -0.60 9.77
N ASN A 86 2.56 -0.17 10.42
CA ASN A 86 3.45 -1.02 11.20
C ASN A 86 2.83 -1.36 12.56
N HIS A 87 2.64 -2.65 12.81
CA HIS A 87 2.14 -3.22 14.07
C HIS A 87 3.25 -3.89 14.92
N GLY A 88 4.50 -3.74 14.52
CA GLY A 88 5.69 -4.31 15.17
C GLY A 88 6.19 -5.56 14.46
N ARG A 89 5.42 -6.65 14.46
CA ARG A 89 5.80 -7.93 13.80
C ARG A 89 5.17 -8.12 12.41
N GLU A 90 4.12 -7.37 12.14
CA GLU A 90 3.34 -7.46 10.91
C GLU A 90 3.03 -6.04 10.44
N VAL A 91 2.73 -5.91 9.15
CA VAL A 91 2.24 -4.67 8.56
C VAL A 91 0.86 -4.89 7.96
N THR A 92 -0.02 -3.93 8.13
CA THR A 92 -1.23 -3.83 7.32
C THR A 92 -0.95 -2.91 6.14
N ILE A 93 -1.11 -3.44 4.94
CA ILE A 93 -1.06 -2.67 3.69
C ILE A 93 -2.50 -2.41 3.25
N GLU A 94 -2.80 -1.15 2.97
CA GLU A 94 -4.07 -0.69 2.45
C GLU A 94 -3.81 0.12 1.19
N ILE A 95 -4.49 -0.24 0.11
CA ILE A 95 -4.42 0.48 -1.16
C ILE A 95 -5.80 0.98 -1.56
N GLY A 96 -5.82 2.10 -2.26
CA GLY A 96 -7.06 2.71 -2.68
C GLY A 96 -6.86 3.97 -3.50
N TRP A 97 -7.93 4.75 -3.61
CA TRP A 97 -7.91 6.05 -4.25
C TRP A 97 -8.72 7.07 -3.47
N HIS A 98 -8.45 8.34 -3.72
CA HIS A 98 -9.26 9.44 -3.24
C HIS A 98 -10.35 9.78 -4.27
N ASP A 99 -11.61 9.46 -3.93
CA ASP A 99 -12.77 9.94 -4.70
C ASP A 99 -13.00 11.42 -4.38
N MET A 100 -13.04 12.28 -5.40
CA MET A 100 -13.18 13.73 -5.25
C MET A 100 -14.42 14.17 -4.46
N ARG A 101 -15.46 13.33 -4.37
CA ARG A 101 -16.73 13.63 -3.68
C ARG A 101 -16.85 12.88 -2.35
N GLY A 102 -16.26 11.70 -2.26
CA GLY A 102 -16.39 10.78 -1.14
C GLY A 102 -15.22 10.80 -0.16
N GLY A 103 -14.03 11.21 -0.58
CA GLY A 103 -12.78 11.00 0.16
C GLY A 103 -12.17 9.61 -0.10
N PRO A 104 -11.34 9.08 0.81
CA PRO A 104 -10.61 7.83 0.57
C PRO A 104 -11.54 6.63 0.38
N VAL A 105 -11.25 5.81 -0.62
CA VAL A 105 -11.91 4.53 -0.89
C VAL A 105 -10.85 3.43 -0.84
N VAL A 106 -11.04 2.49 0.08
CA VAL A 106 -10.21 1.29 0.19
C VAL A 106 -10.58 0.32 -0.94
N TRP A 107 -9.61 0.00 -1.79
CA TRP A 107 -9.73 -1.03 -2.82
C TRP A 107 -9.39 -2.42 -2.29
N ASP A 108 -8.28 -2.52 -1.55
CA ASP A 108 -7.84 -3.76 -0.93
C ASP A 108 -7.08 -3.48 0.36
N ARG A 109 -7.11 -4.44 1.27
CA ARG A 109 -6.43 -4.37 2.56
C ARG A 109 -6.08 -5.76 3.04
N TRP A 110 -4.83 -5.96 3.43
CA TRP A 110 -4.36 -7.21 4.01
C TRP A 110 -3.29 -6.97 5.06
N THR A 111 -2.92 -8.01 5.79
CA THR A 111 -1.89 -7.95 6.82
C THR A 111 -0.97 -9.14 6.64
N ASP A 112 0.32 -8.86 6.51
CA ASP A 112 1.35 -9.86 6.30
C ASP A 112 2.52 -9.60 7.28
N GLU A 113 3.25 -10.66 7.61
CA GLU A 113 4.56 -10.53 8.27
C GLU A 113 5.59 -10.07 7.23
N VAL A 114 6.41 -9.08 7.58
CA VAL A 114 7.46 -8.55 6.71
C VAL A 114 8.78 -8.51 7.47
N ASP A 115 9.87 -8.77 6.75
CA ASP A 115 11.21 -8.75 7.34
C ASP A 115 11.63 -7.34 7.79
N ASP A 116 11.16 -6.33 7.05
CA ASP A 116 11.45 -4.93 7.30
C ASP A 116 10.29 -4.04 6.83
N PRO A 117 9.55 -3.39 7.74
CA PRO A 117 8.39 -2.57 7.38
C PRO A 117 8.78 -1.26 6.69
N VAL A 118 10.00 -0.76 6.90
CA VAL A 118 10.49 0.49 6.28
C VAL A 118 10.84 0.23 4.83
N ILE A 119 11.58 -0.84 4.56
CA ILE A 119 11.89 -1.25 3.20
C ILE A 119 10.62 -1.65 2.46
N ALA A 120 9.73 -2.44 3.07
CA ALA A 120 8.47 -2.80 2.43
C ALA A 120 7.65 -1.56 2.04
N PHE A 121 7.65 -0.50 2.87
CA PHE A 121 7.02 0.77 2.52
C PHE A 121 7.74 1.51 1.40
N ALA A 122 9.08 1.56 1.41
CA ALA A 122 9.86 2.26 0.41
C ALA A 122 9.80 1.59 -0.97
N ASP A 123 9.82 0.26 -0.99
CA ASP A 123 9.66 -0.53 -2.21
C ASP A 123 8.28 -0.30 -2.83
N ILE A 124 7.19 -0.32 -2.05
CA ILE A 124 5.85 -0.17 -2.65
C ILE A 124 5.41 1.28 -2.83
N GLY A 125 6.03 2.22 -2.11
CA GLY A 125 5.60 3.61 -2.01
C GLY A 125 5.61 4.34 -3.35
N PHE A 126 6.60 4.07 -4.21
CA PHE A 126 6.76 4.74 -5.51
C PHE A 126 5.62 4.45 -6.50
N LEU A 127 4.84 3.38 -6.28
CA LEU A 127 3.72 2.99 -7.15
C LEU A 127 2.47 3.87 -6.98
N PHE A 128 2.45 4.76 -5.98
CA PHE A 128 1.25 5.51 -5.59
C PHE A 128 1.52 7.01 -5.51
N ASP A 129 0.48 7.81 -5.78
CA ASP A 129 0.55 9.27 -5.68
C ASP A 129 0.67 9.73 -4.21
N ASN A 130 -0.03 9.04 -3.32
CA ASN A 130 -0.09 9.37 -1.89
C ASN A 130 0.36 8.19 -1.02
N ARG A 131 1.50 8.38 -0.36
CA ARG A 131 2.16 7.34 0.43
C ARG A 131 2.13 7.72 1.91
N GLN A 132 1.63 6.80 2.74
CA GLN A 132 1.44 7.02 4.17
C GLN A 132 2.04 5.91 5.00
N TYR A 133 2.90 6.28 5.93
CA TYR A 133 3.44 5.36 6.95
C TYR A 133 2.81 5.66 8.30
N ARG A 134 2.36 4.61 9.01
CA ARG A 134 1.69 4.74 10.30
C ARG A 134 2.25 3.71 11.29
N CYS A 135 2.41 4.11 12.55
CA CYS A 135 2.78 3.19 13.63
C CYS A 135 1.60 3.09 14.60
N ARG A 136 0.93 1.94 14.65
CA ARG A 136 -0.23 1.73 15.54
C ARG A 136 -0.30 0.27 15.96
N PRO A 137 -0.83 -0.05 17.16
CA PRO A 137 -1.17 -1.43 17.48
C PRO A 137 -2.26 -1.93 16.51
N LYS A 138 -2.31 -3.25 16.29
CA LYS A 138 -3.37 -3.86 15.48
C LYS A 138 -4.73 -3.57 16.12
N ALA A 139 -5.67 -3.05 15.33
CA ALA A 139 -7.02 -2.81 15.81
C ALA A 139 -7.72 -4.14 16.14
N THR A 140 -8.45 -4.16 17.25
CA THR A 140 -9.30 -5.30 17.63
C THR A 140 -10.62 -5.30 16.86
N GLU A 141 -11.07 -4.13 16.40
CA GLU A 141 -12.28 -3.98 15.61
C GLU A 141 -12.05 -4.47 14.18
N LYS A 142 -13.05 -5.20 13.65
CA LYS A 142 -13.01 -5.64 12.26
C LYS A 142 -13.09 -4.40 11.36
N PRO A 143 -12.11 -4.17 10.48
CA PRO A 143 -12.17 -3.04 9.57
C PRO A 143 -13.41 -3.11 8.67
N GLU A 144 -13.91 -1.94 8.25
CA GLU A 144 -14.88 -1.88 7.16
C GLU A 144 -14.29 -2.58 5.92
N PRO A 145 -15.09 -3.39 5.20
CA PRO A 145 -14.58 -4.11 4.04
C PRO A 145 -14.17 -3.15 2.91
N PRO A 146 -13.30 -3.59 2.00
CA PRO A 146 -13.00 -2.81 0.81
C PRO A 146 -14.27 -2.46 0.03
N LEU A 147 -14.29 -1.29 -0.58
CA LEU A 147 -15.45 -0.74 -1.29
C LEU A 147 -16.72 -0.63 -0.41
N TYR A 148 -16.61 -0.65 0.92
CA TYR A 148 -17.78 -0.50 1.81
C TYR A 148 -18.54 0.80 1.55
N ARG A 149 -17.81 1.86 1.18
CA ARG A 149 -18.37 3.14 0.74
C ARG A 149 -19.13 3.09 -0.58
N TYR A 150 -19.14 1.96 -1.26
CA TYR A 150 -19.90 1.68 -2.47
C TYR A 150 -20.86 0.49 -2.27
N HIS A 151 -21.05 0.05 -1.01
CA HIS A 151 -21.94 -1.06 -0.67
C HIS A 151 -23.38 -0.77 -1.12
N PRO A 152 -24.05 -1.67 -1.87
CA PRO A 152 -25.40 -1.46 -2.38
C PRO A 152 -26.43 -1.11 -1.30
N GLU A 153 -26.28 -1.63 -0.08
CA GLU A 153 -27.20 -1.31 1.03
C GLU A 153 -27.06 0.13 1.55
N ARG A 154 -25.93 0.82 1.28
CA ARG A 154 -25.76 2.25 1.58
C ARG A 154 -26.18 3.16 0.43
N PHE A 155 -26.12 2.69 -0.82
CA PHE A 155 -26.66 3.40 -1.98
C PHE A 155 -28.07 2.93 -2.25
N LYS A 156 -29.07 3.61 -1.67
CA LYS A 156 -30.43 3.54 -2.21
C LYS A 156 -30.35 3.81 -3.72
N ALA A 157 -30.79 2.83 -4.50
CA ALA A 157 -30.67 2.67 -5.95
C ALA A 157 -31.04 3.91 -6.81
N TYR A 158 -30.17 4.92 -6.89
CA TYR A 158 -30.44 6.14 -7.69
C TYR A 158 -29.26 6.66 -8.51
N ARG A 159 -28.22 5.86 -8.75
CA ARG A 159 -27.12 6.26 -9.65
C ARG A 159 -26.85 5.16 -10.67
N GLU A 160 -26.65 5.54 -11.94
CA GLU A 160 -26.49 4.63 -13.09
C GLU A 160 -25.33 3.63 -12.92
N TYR A 161 -24.33 3.97 -12.09
CA TYR A 161 -23.18 3.13 -11.74
C TYR A 161 -23.38 2.20 -10.53
N ALA A 162 -24.53 2.26 -9.84
CA ALA A 162 -24.80 1.42 -8.67
C ALA A 162 -24.96 -0.07 -9.03
N GLU A 163 -25.41 -0.38 -10.25
CA GLU A 163 -25.66 -1.75 -10.67
C GLU A 163 -24.36 -2.49 -11.03
N SER A 164 -23.43 -1.83 -11.73
CA SER A 164 -22.10 -2.36 -12.06
C SER A 164 -21.25 -2.56 -10.80
N ILE A 165 -21.21 -1.56 -9.92
CA ILE A 165 -20.55 -1.63 -8.61
C ILE A 165 -21.17 -2.72 -7.73
N GLY A 166 -22.50 -2.81 -7.66
CA GLY A 166 -23.18 -3.82 -6.85
C GLY A 166 -23.02 -5.24 -7.38
N LYS A 167 -22.92 -5.43 -8.69
CA LYS A 167 -22.60 -6.72 -9.31
C LYS A 167 -21.17 -7.14 -8.96
N PHE A 168 -20.20 -6.24 -9.04
CA PHE A 168 -18.80 -6.52 -8.67
C PHE A 168 -18.62 -6.78 -7.17
N TYR A 169 -19.24 -5.96 -6.30
CA TYR A 169 -19.21 -6.17 -4.85
C TYR A 169 -19.69 -7.58 -4.48
N ARG A 170 -20.79 -8.04 -5.07
CA ARG A 170 -21.30 -9.41 -4.83
C ARG A 170 -20.33 -10.49 -5.31
N THR A 171 -19.63 -10.28 -6.42
CA THR A 171 -18.62 -11.21 -6.94
C THR A 171 -17.38 -11.26 -6.06
N ARG A 172 -16.83 -10.12 -5.63
CA ARG A 172 -15.63 -10.05 -4.77
C ARG A 172 -15.92 -10.46 -3.32
N TRP A 173 -17.08 -10.08 -2.76
CA TRP A 173 -17.53 -10.51 -1.43
C TRP A 173 -17.68 -12.03 -1.29
N ASN A 174 -18.15 -12.71 -2.35
CA ASN A 174 -18.21 -14.17 -2.36
C ASN A 174 -16.82 -14.83 -2.34
N ARG A 175 -15.77 -14.15 -2.83
CA ARG A 175 -14.37 -14.60 -2.73
C ARG A 175 -13.84 -14.54 -1.28
N TYR A 176 -14.21 -13.51 -0.53
CA TYR A 176 -13.82 -13.35 0.89
C TYR A 176 -14.66 -14.17 1.88
N ARG A 177 -15.68 -14.94 1.43
CA ARG A 177 -16.45 -15.88 2.28
C ARG A 177 -15.89 -17.31 2.29
N VAL A 178 -14.84 -17.60 1.52
CA VAL A 178 -14.27 -18.95 1.38
C VAL A 178 -12.98 -19.15 2.22
N TYR A 179 -12.62 -18.17 3.05
CA TYR A 179 -11.56 -18.30 4.07
C TYR A 179 -12.09 -17.89 5.44
#